data_AF-B9S1V1-F1
#
_entry.id   AF-B9S1V1-F1
#
_cell.length_a   1.000
_cell.length_b   1.000
_cell.length_c   1.000
_cell.angle_alpha   90.00
_cell.angle_beta   90.00
_cell.angle_gamma   90.00
#
_symmetry.space_group_name_H-M   'P 1'
#
loop_
_entity.id
_entity.type
_entity.pdbx_description
1 polymer ?
#
loop_
_entity_poly.entity_id
_entity_poly.type
_entity_poly.pdbx_seq_one_letter_code
_entity_poly.pdbx_strand_id
1 'polypeptide(L)'
;MEQEKKREMMVEDKILETIKACEQRQECPLVMGMEVAKCLVSLGISVPSPELGQVLVSYLCFQNNHPSLWKFLQQSLSSRLVSSLHVLSLLSSRVIPNRRSQPEAYRLYLELLSRFLFSADTIGDDARKEKYVFV
;
A
#
# COMPACT_ATOMS: atom_id res chain seq x y z
N MET A 1 9.93 0.85 -26.69
CA MET A 1 9.56 -0.22 -25.74
C MET A 1 10.74 -0.62 -24.85
N GLU A 2 11.92 -0.94 -25.41
CA GLU A 2 13.11 -1.33 -24.61
C GLU A 2 13.56 -0.26 -23.58
N GLN A 3 13.57 1.01 -23.98
CA GLN A 3 14.01 2.12 -23.11
C GLN A 3 13.01 2.42 -21.98
N GLU A 4 11.71 2.29 -22.25
CA GLU A 4 10.64 2.49 -21.26
C GLU A 4 10.72 1.42 -20.17
N LYS A 5 10.84 0.15 -20.57
CA LYS A 5 10.98 -0.98 -19.66
C LYS A 5 12.25 -0.87 -18.78
N LYS A 6 13.34 -0.35 -19.35
CA LYS A 6 14.58 -0.09 -18.60
C LYS A 6 14.39 1.00 -17.55
N ARG A 7 13.59 2.03 -17.86
CA ARG A 7 13.26 3.11 -16.92
C ARG A 7 12.36 2.60 -15.79
N GLU A 8 11.34 1.80 -16.11
CA GLU A 8 10.45 1.18 -15.11
C GLU A 8 11.25 0.32 -14.11
N MET A 9 12.10 -0.57 -14.62
CA MET A 9 12.97 -1.40 -13.79
C MET A 9 13.89 -0.57 -12.87
N MET A 10 14.49 0.51 -13.41
CA MET A 10 15.33 1.42 -12.60
C MET A 10 14.53 2.11 -11.48
N VAL A 11 13.28 2.48 -11.75
CA VAL A 11 12.39 3.07 -10.74
C VAL A 11 12.06 2.05 -9.65
N GLU A 12 11.66 0.83 -10.03
CA GLU A 12 11.36 -0.24 -9.09
C GLU A 12 12.56 -0.58 -8.20
N ASP A 13 13.75 -0.69 -8.78
CA ASP A 13 15.00 -0.96 -8.06
C ASP A 13 15.29 0.14 -7.03
N LYS A 14 15.16 1.41 -7.41
CA LYS A 14 15.40 2.56 -6.52
C LYS A 14 14.42 2.58 -5.32
N ILE A 15 13.14 2.31 -5.59
CA ILE A 15 12.10 2.22 -4.54
C ILE A 15 12.42 1.06 -3.60
N LEU A 16 12.75 -0.11 -4.16
CA LEU A 16 13.06 -1.31 -3.39
C LEU A 16 14.31 -1.14 -2.52
N GLU A 17 15.37 -0.53 -3.05
CA GLU A 17 16.58 -0.17 -2.30
C GLU A 17 16.25 0.74 -1.11
N THR A 18 15.38 1.73 -1.32
CA THR A 18 14.94 2.65 -0.27
C THR A 18 14.21 1.91 0.85
N ILE A 19 13.30 0.99 0.49
CA ILE A 19 12.56 0.16 1.46
C ILE A 19 13.53 -0.70 2.26
N LYS A 20 14.42 -1.43 1.59
CA LYS A 20 15.43 -2.28 2.24
C LYS A 20 16.35 -1.50 3.18
N ALA A 21 16.78 -0.31 2.78
CA ALA A 21 17.60 0.55 3.63
C ALA A 21 16.86 1.03 4.89
N CYS A 22 15.55 1.24 4.81
CA CYS A 22 14.72 1.55 5.98
C CYS A 22 14.52 0.33 6.89
N GLU A 23 14.34 -0.87 6.31
CA GLU A 23 14.23 -2.12 7.08
C GLU A 23 15.52 -2.43 7.85
N GLN A 24 16.69 -2.27 7.21
CA GLN A 24 18.00 -2.45 7.85
C GLN A 24 18.21 -1.49 9.03
N ARG A 25 17.74 -0.26 8.90
CA ARG A 25 17.76 0.75 9.96
C ARG A 25 16.68 0.55 11.02
N GLN A 26 15.78 -0.43 10.85
CA GLN A 26 14.62 -0.68 11.70
C GLN A 26 13.75 0.57 11.91
N GLU A 27 13.64 1.39 10.85
CA GLU A 27 12.84 2.60 10.89
C GLU A 27 11.37 2.28 11.16
N CYS A 28 10.71 3.15 11.92
CA CYS A 28 9.27 2.97 12.14
C CYS A 28 8.50 3.17 10.82
N PRO A 29 7.31 2.57 10.66
CA PRO A 29 6.54 2.62 9.40
C PRO A 29 6.31 4.03 8.85
N LEU A 30 6.12 5.03 9.73
CA LEU A 30 5.93 6.41 9.34
C LEU A 30 7.19 7.02 8.71
N VAL A 31 8.35 6.80 9.31
CA VAL A 31 9.64 7.28 8.79
C VAL A 31 9.96 6.60 7.46
N MET A 32 9.73 5.30 7.37
CA MET A 32 9.85 4.55 6.11
C MET A 32 8.95 5.16 5.02
N GLY A 33 7.71 5.52 5.35
CA GLY A 33 6.79 6.19 4.43
C GLY A 33 7.29 7.56 3.96
N MET A 34 7.88 8.35 4.85
CA MET A 34 8.48 9.64 4.47
C MET A 34 9.68 9.48 3.54
N GLU A 35 10.57 8.52 3.80
CA GLU A 35 11.73 8.27 2.94
C GLU A 35 11.33 7.73 1.56
N VAL A 36 10.35 6.83 1.51
CA VAL A 36 9.80 6.36 0.23
C VAL A 36 9.09 7.50 -0.51
N ALA A 37 8.33 8.35 0.17
CA ALA A 37 7.72 9.52 -0.46
C ALA A 37 8.75 10.49 -1.04
N LYS A 38 9.85 10.76 -0.32
CA LYS A 38 10.98 11.56 -0.84
C LYS A 38 11.61 10.91 -2.08
N CYS A 39 11.78 9.58 -2.06
CA CYS A 39 12.29 8.83 -3.20
C CYS A 39 11.38 8.98 -4.43
N LEU A 40 10.07 8.78 -4.27
CA LEU A 40 9.09 8.97 -5.34
C LEU A 40 9.12 10.39 -5.93
N VAL A 41 9.14 11.41 -5.07
CA VAL A 41 9.24 12.82 -5.50
C VAL A 41 10.54 13.08 -6.27
N SER A 42 11.68 12.52 -5.82
CA SER A 42 12.96 12.66 -6.51
C SER A 42 12.98 12.01 -7.90
N LEU A 43 12.13 10.99 -8.11
CA LEU A 43 11.94 10.30 -9.39
C LEU A 43 10.87 10.97 -10.28
N GLY A 44 10.21 12.02 -9.78
CA GLY A 44 9.12 12.70 -10.48
C GLY A 44 7.81 11.92 -10.50
N ILE A 45 7.62 10.98 -9.56
CA ILE A 45 6.42 10.13 -9.45
C ILE A 45 5.43 10.77 -8.48
N SER A 46 4.19 10.97 -8.93
CA SER A 46 3.11 11.48 -8.09
C SER A 46 2.55 10.38 -7.18
N VAL A 47 2.07 10.78 -6.00
CA VAL A 47 1.29 9.91 -5.11
C VAL A 47 -0.22 10.16 -5.29
N PRO A 48 -1.08 9.12 -5.21
CA PRO A 48 -0.76 7.71 -4.95
C PRO A 48 -0.06 7.02 -6.14
N SER A 49 1.06 6.33 -5.90
CA SER A 49 1.87 5.69 -6.96
C SER A 49 1.45 4.24 -7.18
N PRO A 50 1.07 3.84 -8.41
CA PRO A 50 0.84 2.44 -8.73
C PRO A 50 2.13 1.61 -8.73
N GLU A 51 3.26 2.19 -9.11
CA GLU A 51 4.59 1.54 -9.12
C GLU A 51 4.98 1.13 -7.71
N LEU A 52 4.80 2.01 -6.72
CA LEU A 52 5.04 1.67 -5.32
C LEU A 52 4.15 0.49 -4.88
N GLY A 53 2.89 0.45 -5.31
CA GLY A 53 1.98 -0.66 -5.03
C GLY A 53 2.48 -2.00 -5.58
N GLN A 54 2.99 -2.01 -6.82
CA GLN A 54 3.57 -3.19 -7.45
C GLN A 54 4.82 -3.69 -6.72
N VAL A 55 5.75 -2.77 -6.40
CA VAL A 55 6.98 -3.08 -5.67
C VAL A 55 6.66 -3.64 -4.29
N LEU A 56 5.75 -2.99 -3.54
CA LEU A 56 5.35 -3.43 -2.21
C LEU A 56 4.76 -4.84 -2.23
N VAL A 57 3.80 -5.12 -3.11
CA VAL A 57 3.15 -6.44 -3.17
C VAL A 57 4.11 -7.52 -3.64
N SER A 58 4.95 -7.20 -4.63
CA SER A 58 5.96 -8.13 -5.14
C SER A 58 7.01 -8.45 -4.08
N TYR A 59 7.40 -7.46 -3.28
CA TYR A 59 8.39 -7.64 -2.21
C TYR A 59 7.82 -8.34 -0.97
N LEU A 60 6.59 -8.00 -0.56
CA LEU A 60 5.93 -8.54 0.63
C LEU A 60 5.54 -10.01 0.49
N CYS A 61 5.19 -10.47 -0.73
CA CYS A 61 4.80 -11.85 -0.93
C CYS A 61 6.00 -12.81 -0.84
N PHE A 62 5.73 -14.05 -0.43
CA PHE A 62 6.71 -15.13 -0.29
C PHE A 62 7.66 -15.00 0.91
N GLN A 63 8.97 -14.82 0.68
CA GLN A 63 10.02 -14.97 1.70
C GLN A 63 10.06 -13.80 2.70
N ASN A 64 9.49 -12.64 2.36
CA ASN A 64 9.51 -11.44 3.21
C ASN A 64 8.17 -11.18 3.91
N ASN A 65 7.43 -12.23 4.26
CA ASN A 65 6.15 -12.11 4.98
C ASN A 65 6.36 -11.69 6.46
N HIS A 66 7.05 -10.58 6.69
CA HIS A 66 7.41 -10.07 8.01
C HIS A 66 6.38 -9.05 8.51
N PRO A 67 6.05 -9.05 9.82
CA PRO A 67 5.10 -8.09 10.40
C PRO A 67 5.48 -6.61 10.16
N SER A 68 6.76 -6.28 10.01
CA SER A 68 7.25 -4.93 9.69
C SER A 68 6.71 -4.43 8.35
N LEU A 69 6.77 -5.26 7.31
CA LEU A 69 6.34 -4.89 5.96
C LEU A 69 4.82 -4.74 5.86
N TRP A 70 4.05 -5.56 6.57
CA TRP A 70 2.60 -5.38 6.66
C TRP A 70 2.22 -4.07 7.37
N LYS A 71 2.93 -3.71 8.45
CA LYS A 71 2.74 -2.43 9.13
C LYS A 71 3.11 -1.25 8.21
N PHE A 72 4.19 -1.38 7.45
CA PHE A 72 4.57 -0.38 6.47
C PHE A 72 3.55 -0.25 5.33
N LEU A 73 3.02 -1.37 4.83
CA LEU A 73 1.95 -1.36 3.85
C LEU A 73 0.70 -0.65 4.39
N GLN A 74 0.28 -0.98 5.61
CA GLN A 74 -0.84 -0.32 6.27
C GLN A 74 -0.60 1.19 6.43
N GLN A 75 0.61 1.60 6.78
CA GLN A 75 0.99 3.01 6.85
C GLN A 75 0.93 3.68 5.48
N SER A 76 1.41 3.02 4.43
CA SER A 76 1.39 3.54 3.05
C SER A 76 -0.04 3.76 2.55
N LEU A 77 -0.95 2.84 2.88
CA LEU A 77 -2.38 2.98 2.62
C LEU A 77 -2.99 4.16 3.39
N SER A 78 -2.68 4.26 4.69
CA SER A 78 -3.20 5.32 5.57
C SER A 78 -2.70 6.72 5.17
N SER A 79 -1.46 6.81 4.72
CA SER A 79 -0.83 8.04 4.21
C SER A 79 -1.18 8.36 2.75
N ARG A 80 -2.01 7.54 2.09
CA ARG A 80 -2.38 7.68 0.66
C ARG A 80 -1.17 7.72 -0.29
N LEU A 81 -0.06 7.06 0.08
CA LEU A 81 1.09 6.87 -0.82
C LEU A 81 0.76 5.91 -1.96
N VAL A 82 -0.19 5.02 -1.71
CA VAL A 82 -0.72 4.04 -2.66
C VAL A 82 -2.24 4.03 -2.61
N SER A 83 -2.87 3.64 -3.72
CA SER A 83 -4.33 3.45 -3.77
C SER A 83 -4.72 2.14 -3.09
N SER A 84 -5.65 2.20 -2.13
CA SER A 84 -6.11 1.01 -1.39
C SER A 84 -6.74 -0.03 -2.28
N LEU A 85 -7.60 0.37 -3.22
CA LEU A 85 -8.23 -0.55 -4.17
C LEU A 85 -7.18 -1.23 -5.05
N HIS A 86 -6.20 -0.47 -5.54
CA HIS A 86 -5.15 -0.99 -6.38
C HIS A 86 -4.32 -2.05 -5.62
N VAL A 87 -3.82 -1.73 -4.43
CA VAL A 87 -2.97 -2.66 -3.68
C VAL A 87 -3.73 -3.88 -3.21
N LEU A 88 -4.98 -3.74 -2.77
CA LEU A 88 -5.80 -4.89 -2.38
C LEU A 88 -6.07 -5.82 -3.56
N SER A 89 -6.30 -5.28 -4.76
CA SER A 89 -6.45 -6.10 -5.97
C SER A 89 -5.18 -6.91 -6.28
N LEU A 90 -3.99 -6.29 -6.16
CA LEU A 90 -2.72 -6.96 -6.37
C LEU A 90 -2.48 -8.04 -5.30
N LEU A 91 -2.72 -7.74 -4.03
CA LEU A 91 -2.60 -8.72 -2.95
C LEU A 91 -3.55 -9.90 -3.14
N SER A 92 -4.79 -9.65 -3.58
CA SER A 92 -5.78 -10.72 -3.80
C SER A 92 -5.24 -11.80 -4.76
N SER A 93 -4.56 -11.38 -5.83
CA SER A 93 -3.99 -12.28 -6.84
C SER A 93 -2.85 -13.15 -6.30
N ARG A 94 -2.18 -12.74 -5.22
CA ARG A 94 -1.03 -13.44 -4.63
C ARG A 94 -1.39 -14.22 -3.37
N VAL A 95 -2.22 -13.64 -2.50
CA VAL A 95 -2.53 -14.18 -1.17
C VAL A 95 -3.65 -15.22 -1.22
N ILE A 96 -4.70 -15.01 -2.04
CA ILE A 96 -5.84 -15.94 -2.11
C ILE A 96 -5.42 -17.33 -2.60
N PRO A 97 -4.58 -17.48 -3.65
CA PRO A 97 -4.10 -18.79 -4.07
C PRO A 97 -3.31 -19.52 -2.98
N ASN A 98 -2.53 -18.78 -2.19
CA ASN A 98 -1.64 -19.32 -1.15
C ASN A 98 -2.26 -19.40 0.25
N ARG A 99 -3.57 -19.15 0.39
CA ARG A 99 -4.27 -19.04 1.69
C ARG A 99 -4.11 -20.22 2.65
N ARG A 100 -3.92 -21.43 2.11
CA ARG A 100 -3.71 -22.65 2.92
C ARG A 100 -2.26 -22.82 3.36
N SER A 101 -1.32 -22.38 2.54
CA SER A 101 0.12 -22.50 2.79
C SER A 101 0.64 -21.35 3.66
N GLN A 102 -0.01 -20.19 3.63
CA GLN A 102 0.36 -18.99 4.40
C GLN A 102 -0.90 -18.36 5.04
N PRO A 103 -1.52 -19.02 6.03
CA PRO A 103 -2.75 -18.54 6.65
C PRO A 103 -2.58 -17.17 7.34
N GLU A 104 -1.38 -16.84 7.82
CA GLU A 104 -1.09 -15.56 8.47
C GLU A 104 -1.17 -14.39 7.48
N ALA A 105 -0.59 -14.55 6.28
CA ALA A 105 -0.69 -13.54 5.22
C ALA A 105 -2.13 -13.33 4.77
N TYR A 106 -2.91 -14.42 4.68
CA TYR A 106 -4.32 -14.36 4.34
C TYR A 106 -5.14 -13.63 5.42
N ARG A 107 -4.86 -13.88 6.71
CA ARG A 107 -5.50 -13.16 7.82
C ARG A 107 -5.20 -11.66 7.76
N LEU A 108 -3.95 -11.27 7.58
CA LEU A 108 -3.55 -9.86 7.48
C LEU A 108 -4.19 -9.17 6.26
N TYR A 109 -4.27 -9.88 5.13
CA TYR A 109 -4.99 -9.39 3.95
C TYR A 109 -6.48 -9.12 4.24
N LEU A 110 -7.17 -10.04 4.92
CA LEU A 110 -8.58 -9.84 5.30
C LEU A 110 -8.76 -8.65 6.27
N GLU A 111 -7.82 -8.45 7.20
CA GLU A 111 -7.83 -7.29 8.11
C GLU A 111 -7.66 -5.96 7.36
N LEU A 112 -6.73 -5.90 6.40
CA LEU A 112 -6.59 -4.72 5.54
C LEU A 112 -7.84 -4.49 4.70
N LEU A 113 -8.39 -5.55 4.11
CA LEU A 113 -9.59 -5.48 3.29
C LEU A 113 -10.80 -4.97 4.09
N SER A 114 -10.99 -5.45 5.32
CA SER A 114 -12.02 -4.94 6.23
C SER A 114 -11.82 -3.47 6.56
N ARG A 115 -10.60 -3.05 6.90
CA ARG A 115 -10.30 -1.68 7.32
C ARG A 115 -10.42 -0.65 6.18
N PHE A 116 -10.00 -1.00 4.96
CA PHE A 116 -9.90 -0.02 3.87
C PHE A 116 -11.05 -0.08 2.85
N LEU A 117 -11.84 -1.16 2.80
CA LEU A 117 -13.01 -1.26 1.91
C LEU A 117 -14.33 -1.21 2.68
N PHE A 118 -14.44 -1.91 3.82
CA PHE A 118 -15.72 -2.03 4.53
C PHE A 118 -15.89 -1.02 5.66
N SER A 119 -14.81 -0.46 6.22
CA SER A 119 -14.89 0.63 7.20
C SER A 119 -14.91 2.04 6.57
N ALA A 120 -15.09 2.15 5.25
CA ALA A 120 -15.30 3.44 4.59
C ALA A 120 -16.64 4.11 4.98
N ASP A 121 -17.56 3.34 5.58
CA ASP A 121 -18.89 3.78 6.02
C ASP A 121 -18.90 4.45 7.41
N THR A 122 -18.09 5.49 7.62
CA THR A 122 -18.38 6.49 8.69
C THR A 122 -18.20 7.94 8.25
N ILE A 123 -17.96 8.19 6.96
CA ILE A 123 -18.03 9.54 6.39
C ILE A 123 -19.43 9.70 5.79
N GLY A 124 -20.43 10.06 6.61
CA GLY A 124 -21.70 10.48 6.01
C GLY A 124 -22.97 10.56 6.86
N ASP A 125 -23.01 10.19 8.14
CA ASP A 125 -24.30 10.14 8.87
C ASP A 125 -24.60 11.37 9.76
N ASP A 126 -24.00 12.54 9.47
CA ASP A 126 -24.29 13.77 10.24
C ASP A 126 -24.60 15.02 9.39
N ALA A 127 -24.76 14.89 8.07
CA ALA A 127 -24.87 16.05 7.17
C ALA A 127 -26.22 16.23 6.44
N ARG A 128 -27.32 15.61 6.87
CA ARG A 128 -28.66 15.88 6.28
C ARG A 128 -29.79 15.90 7.32
N LYS A 129 -29.81 16.94 8.15
CA LYS A 129 -31.07 17.48 8.71
C LYS A 129 -31.35 18.85 8.09
N GLU A 130 -31.46 18.90 6.76
CA GLU A 130 -32.20 20.00 6.14
C GLU A 130 -33.68 19.77 6.45
N LYS A 131 -34.18 20.53 7.43
CA LYS A 131 -35.60 20.68 7.69
C LYS A 131 -36.22 21.31 6.44
N TYR A 132 -36.95 20.52 5.66
CA TYR A 132 -37.90 21.07 4.70
C TYR A 132 -38.98 21.81 5.48
N VAL A 133 -38.89 23.14 5.51
CA VAL A 133 -40.00 24.01 5.91
C VAL A 133 -40.90 24.09 4.68
N PHE A 134 -42.07 23.47 4.75
CA PHE A 134 -43.16 23.74 3.83
C PHE A 134 -43.76 25.10 4.22
N VAL A 135 -43.66 26.07 3.32
CA VAL A 135 -44.44 27.32 3.35
C VAL A 135 -45.65 27.14 2.46
#